data_AF-V7HU62-F1
#
_entry.id   AF-V7HU62-F1
#
_cell.length_a   1.000
_cell.length_b   1.000
_cell.length_c   1.000
_cell.angle_alpha   90.00
_cell.angle_beta   90.00
_cell.angle_gamma   90.00
#
_symmetry.space_group_name_H-M   'P 1'
#
loop_
_entity.id
_entity.type
_entity.pdbx_description
1 polymer ?
#
loop_
_entity_poly.entity_id
_entity_poly.type
_entity_poly.pdbx_seq_one_letter_code
_entity_poly.pdbx_strand_id
1 'polypeptide(L)'
;MKTYQKTTTVQAEQFDGSKKMIDKYGIRIFDLVSNPVLKSEEPKFYLPNGVSPELVFDSSEIKIGDWIATDNNGKVWPVSDEDFKNDFHEIKKRRILDKIGSGE
;
A
#
# COMPACT_ATOMS: atom_id res chain seq x y z
N MET A 1 -29.92 2.37 -10.79
CA MET A 1 -28.47 2.45 -10.51
C MET A 1 -28.02 1.09 -10.00
N LYS A 2 -26.92 0.53 -10.50
CA LYS A 2 -26.41 -0.78 -10.03
C LYS A 2 -25.02 -0.56 -9.45
N THR A 3 -24.83 -1.04 -8.23
CA THR A 3 -23.54 -1.00 -7.53
C THR A 3 -22.95 -2.40 -7.58
N TYR A 4 -21.67 -2.51 -7.95
CA TYR A 4 -20.95 -3.76 -8.05
C TYR A 4 -19.75 -3.71 -7.11
N GLN A 5 -19.59 -4.72 -6.26
CA GLN A 5 -18.44 -4.86 -5.37
C GLN A 5 -17.52 -5.96 -5.91
N LYS A 6 -16.25 -5.63 -6.15
CA LYS A 6 -15.24 -6.60 -6.60
C LYS A 6 -14.59 -7.27 -5.39
N THR A 7 -14.82 -8.57 -5.21
CA THR A 7 -14.22 -9.38 -4.13
C THR A 7 -12.83 -9.90 -4.50
N THR A 8 -11.92 -9.01 -4.88
CA THR A 8 -10.52 -9.40 -5.10
C THR A 8 -9.76 -9.28 -3.78
N THR A 9 -9.13 -10.36 -3.35
CA THR A 9 -8.17 -10.31 -2.24
C THR A 9 -6.96 -9.49 -2.69
N VAL A 10 -6.58 -8.52 -1.87
CA VAL A 10 -5.33 -7.76 -2.05
C VAL A 10 -4.36 -8.15 -0.93
N GLN A 11 -3.07 -7.99 -1.18
CA GLN A 11 -2.06 -8.00 -0.13
C GLN A 11 -1.82 -6.56 0.32
N ALA A 12 -1.56 -6.35 1.60
CA ALA A 12 -1.23 -5.04 2.12
C ALA A 12 -0.04 -5.15 3.08
N GLU A 13 0.90 -4.23 2.97
CA GLU A 13 2.06 -4.10 3.85
C GLU A 13 2.13 -2.67 4.37
N GLN A 14 2.22 -2.49 5.69
CA GLN A 14 2.36 -1.17 6.28
C GLN A 14 3.75 -0.60 5.97
N PHE A 15 3.79 0.64 5.50
CA PHE A 15 5.01 1.33 5.11
C PHE A 15 5.76 1.85 6.35
N ASP A 16 6.98 1.36 6.53
CA ASP A 16 7.82 1.66 7.70
C ASP A 16 8.92 2.69 7.41
N GLY A 17 9.01 3.21 6.18
CA GLY A 17 10.08 4.11 5.76
C GLY A 17 11.45 3.44 5.59
N SER A 18 11.55 2.12 5.76
CA SER A 18 12.82 1.40 5.66
C SER A 18 13.33 1.38 4.21
N LYS A 19 14.67 1.42 4.07
CA LYS A 19 15.34 1.23 2.78
C LYS A 19 14.85 -0.04 2.07
N LYS A 20 14.56 -1.11 2.82
CA LYS A 20 14.05 -2.38 2.27
C LYS A 20 12.71 -2.20 1.57
N MET A 21 11.76 -1.48 2.18
CA MET A 21 10.47 -1.20 1.55
C MET A 21 10.61 -0.23 0.39
N ILE A 22 11.47 0.78 0.53
CA ILE A 22 11.76 1.74 -0.54
C ILE A 22 12.30 1.02 -1.78
N ASP A 23 13.30 0.14 -1.62
CA ASP A 23 13.87 -0.64 -2.71
C ASP A 23 12.83 -1.62 -3.29
N LYS A 24 12.05 -2.30 -2.44
CA LYS A 24 11.04 -3.30 -2.85
C LYS A 24 9.96 -2.70 -3.76
N TYR A 25 9.46 -1.51 -3.42
CA TYR A 25 8.36 -0.87 -4.12
C TYR A 25 8.81 0.23 -5.08
N GLY A 26 10.12 0.47 -5.23
CA GLY A 26 10.65 1.53 -6.08
C GLY A 26 10.20 2.94 -5.65
N ILE A 27 10.03 3.15 -4.34
CA ILE A 27 9.53 4.40 -3.78
C ILE A 27 10.53 5.51 -4.07
N ARG A 28 10.02 6.62 -4.61
CA ARG A 28 10.82 7.82 -4.82
C ARG A 28 10.79 8.68 -3.57
N ILE A 29 11.96 9.12 -3.16
CA ILE A 29 12.13 10.08 -2.08
C ILE A 29 12.37 11.42 -2.73
N PHE A 30 11.44 12.36 -2.55
CA PHE A 30 11.67 13.75 -2.92
C PHE A 30 12.05 14.51 -1.66
N ASP A 31 13.33 14.86 -1.59
CA ASP A 31 13.82 15.83 -0.64
C ASP A 31 13.65 17.23 -1.27
N LEU A 32 12.66 17.98 -0.80
CA LEU A 32 12.34 19.31 -1.32
C LEU A 32 13.40 20.37 -0.97
N VAL A 33 14.51 19.99 -0.31
CA VAL A 33 15.64 20.86 0.04
C VAL A 33 16.22 21.71 -1.11
N SER A 34 16.00 21.34 -2.37
CA SER A 34 16.50 22.13 -3.51
C SER A 34 15.65 23.35 -3.84
N ASN A 35 14.42 23.46 -3.30
CA ASN A 35 13.56 24.62 -3.48
C ASN A 35 13.39 25.36 -2.12
N PRO A 36 13.98 26.56 -1.96
CA PRO A 36 13.92 27.30 -0.69
C PRO A 36 12.49 27.70 -0.26
N VAL A 37 11.51 27.64 -1.17
CA VAL A 37 10.08 27.91 -0.89
C VAL A 37 9.34 26.67 -0.39
N LEU A 38 9.83 25.46 -0.72
CA LEU A 38 9.15 24.19 -0.44
C LEU A 38 9.90 23.33 0.57
N LYS A 39 10.76 23.91 1.43
CA LYS A 39 11.40 23.20 2.53
C LYS A 39 10.34 22.45 3.34
N SER A 40 10.26 21.14 3.12
CA SER A 40 9.55 20.20 3.98
C SER A 40 10.54 19.77 5.05
N GLU A 41 10.13 19.78 6.32
CA GLU A 41 10.99 19.29 7.41
C GLU A 41 11.22 17.78 7.33
N GLU A 42 10.37 17.07 6.58
CA GLU A 42 10.39 15.63 6.44
C GLU A 42 10.49 15.20 4.96
N PRO A 43 11.20 14.11 4.66
CA PRO A 43 11.26 13.54 3.32
C PRO A 43 9.86 13.06 2.90
N LYS A 44 9.50 13.32 1.65
CA LYS A 44 8.24 12.84 1.08
C LYS A 44 8.46 11.59 0.24
N PHE A 45 7.59 10.60 0.42
CA PHE A 45 7.67 9.32 -0.27
C PHE A 45 6.55 9.19 -1.28
N TYR A 46 6.88 8.70 -2.47
CA TYR A 46 5.92 8.51 -3.55
C TYR A 46 6.07 7.12 -4.16
N LEU A 47 4.96 6.39 -4.24
CA LEU A 47 4.92 5.15 -5.01
C LEU A 47 5.11 5.46 -6.51
N PRO A 48 5.80 4.58 -7.26
CA PRO A 48 5.86 4.67 -8.71
C PRO A 48 4.52 4.24 -9.28
N ASN A 49 3.54 5.14 -9.22
CA ASN A 49 2.36 5.06 -10.05
C ASN A 49 2.89 5.11 -11.47
N GLY A 50 2.61 4.14 -12.35
CA GLY A 50 3.27 3.89 -13.65
C GLY A 50 3.28 5.02 -14.69
N VAL A 51 3.07 6.27 -14.27
CA VAL A 51 3.35 7.53 -14.94
C VAL A 51 4.76 8.04 -14.59
N SER A 52 5.33 8.79 -15.53
CA SER A 52 6.68 9.33 -15.50
C SER A 52 6.95 10.18 -14.22
N PRO A 53 8.22 10.35 -13.82
CA PRO A 53 8.61 11.20 -12.68
C PRO A 53 8.08 12.63 -12.69
N GLU A 54 7.65 13.11 -13.86
CA GLU A 54 7.12 14.45 -14.09
C GLU A 54 5.62 14.56 -13.77
N LEU A 55 4.94 13.43 -13.53
CA LEU A 55 3.50 13.33 -13.30
C LEU A 55 3.19 12.59 -11.98
N VAL A 56 4.01 12.80 -10.96
CA VAL A 56 3.69 12.36 -9.59
C VAL A 56 2.45 13.16 -9.15
N PHE A 57 1.28 12.56 -9.33
CA PHE A 57 0.03 13.10 -8.81
C PHE A 57 -0.02 12.92 -7.30
N ASP A 58 -0.66 13.86 -6.59
CA ASP A 58 -0.89 13.89 -5.14
C ASP A 58 -1.35 12.52 -4.57
N SER A 59 -2.10 11.76 -5.36
CA SER A 59 -2.58 10.40 -5.05
C SER A 59 -1.50 9.31 -4.94
N SER A 60 -0.22 9.65 -5.04
CA SER A 60 0.91 8.72 -4.94
C SER A 60 1.72 8.91 -3.66
N GLU A 61 1.47 9.98 -2.90
CA GLU A 61 2.17 10.24 -1.64
C GLU A 61 1.82 9.14 -0.63
N ILE A 62 2.82 8.66 0.09
CA ILE A 62 2.66 7.69 1.16
C ILE A 62 3.44 8.15 2.40
N LYS A 63 2.83 8.01 3.58
CA LYS A 63 3.46 8.37 4.85
C LYS A 63 3.85 7.12 5.63
N ILE A 64 4.84 7.24 6.50
CA ILE A 64 5.18 6.17 7.44
C ILE A 64 3.93 5.87 8.28
N GLY A 65 3.53 4.60 8.33
CA GLY A 65 2.31 4.14 8.97
C GLY A 65 1.14 3.88 8.01
N ASP A 66 1.16 4.44 6.79
CA ASP A 66 0.19 4.09 5.75
C ASP A 66 0.43 2.69 5.20
N TRP A 67 -0.50 2.20 4.38
CA TRP A 67 -0.47 0.85 3.82
C TRP A 67 -0.23 0.88 2.31
N ILE A 68 0.58 -0.05 1.82
CA ILE A 68 0.78 -0.30 0.38
C ILE A 68 -0.07 -1.51 0.00
N ALA A 69 -1.19 -1.28 -0.69
CA ALA A 69 -2.04 -2.34 -1.19
C ALA A 69 -1.56 -2.82 -2.57
N THR A 70 -1.57 -4.13 -2.80
CA THR A 70 -1.17 -4.79 -4.04
C THR A 70 -2.27 -5.75 -4.50
N ASP A 71 -2.78 -5.58 -5.72
CA ASP A 71 -3.74 -6.53 -6.30
C ASP A 71 -3.06 -7.76 -6.92
N ASN A 72 -3.86 -8.74 -7.34
CA ASN A 72 -3.37 -9.96 -7.98
C ASN A 72 -2.67 -9.73 -9.34
N ASN A 73 -2.77 -8.54 -9.93
CA ASN A 73 -2.08 -8.18 -11.17
C ASN A 73 -0.77 -7.43 -10.89
N GLY A 74 -0.39 -7.24 -9.61
CA GLY A 74 0.80 -6.48 -9.21
C GLY A 74 0.61 -4.97 -9.24
N LYS A 75 -0.62 -4.47 -9.40
CA LYS A 75 -0.90 -3.04 -9.27
C LYS A 75 -0.78 -2.65 -7.80
N VAL A 76 -0.01 -1.59 -7.52
CA VAL A 76 0.19 -1.03 -6.18
C VAL A 76 -0.48 0.34 -6.04
N TRP A 77 -0.97 0.67 -4.84
CA TRP A 77 -1.47 2.01 -4.49
C TRP A 77 -1.35 2.26 -2.99
N PRO A 78 -1.20 3.54 -2.56
CA PRO A 78 -1.20 3.88 -1.15
C PRO A 78 -2.63 3.86 -0.59
N VAL A 79 -2.76 3.49 0.67
CA VAL A 79 -3.99 3.52 1.46
C VAL A 79 -3.64 4.10 2.82
N SER A 80 -4.36 5.12 3.29
CA SER A 80 -4.10 5.67 4.62
C SER A 80 -4.37 4.64 5.71
N ASP A 81 -3.72 4.74 6.88
CA ASP A 81 -4.00 3.83 8.00
C ASP A 81 -5.47 3.86 8.45
N GLU A 82 -6.11 5.03 8.38
CA GLU A 82 -7.53 5.20 8.69
C GLU A 82 -8.42 4.49 7.66
N ASP A 83 -8.22 4.73 6.37
CA ASP A 83 -8.98 4.07 5.30
C ASP A 83 -8.74 2.55 5.32
N PHE A 84 -7.51 2.12 5.60
CA PHE A 84 -7.19 0.70 5.68
C PHE A 84 -8.00 0.01 6.78
N LYS A 85 -8.05 0.60 7.97
CA LYS A 85 -8.82 0.06 9.11
C LYS A 85 -10.34 0.09 8.89
N ASN A 86 -10.84 1.05 8.11
CA ASN A 86 -12.25 1.18 7.81
C ASN A 86 -12.71 0.22 6.69
N ASP A 87 -11.91 0.07 5.64
CA ASP A 87 -12.33 -0.62 4.40
C ASP A 87 -11.81 -2.07 4.29
N PHE A 88 -10.73 -2.42 4.98
CA PHE A 88 -10.12 -3.74 4.89
C PHE A 88 -10.43 -4.59 6.11
N HIS A 89 -11.20 -5.65 5.91
CA HIS A 89 -11.37 -6.70 6.91
C HIS A 89 -10.31 -7.79 6.71
N GLU A 90 -9.49 -8.03 7.72
CA GLU A 90 -8.53 -9.14 7.72
C GLU A 90 -9.29 -10.47 7.57
N ILE A 91 -9.19 -11.08 6.39
CA ILE A 91 -9.68 -12.45 6.21
C ILE A 91 -8.60 -13.37 6.75
N LYS A 92 -8.68 -13.73 8.04
CA LYS A 92 -7.87 -14.82 8.60
C LYS A 92 -8.12 -16.06 7.76
N LYS A 93 -7.09 -16.53 7.04
CA LYS A 93 -7.14 -17.84 6.38
C LYS A 93 -7.47 -18.87 7.45
N ARG A 94 -8.70 -19.38 7.47
CA ARG A 94 -9.05 -20.56 8.28
C ARG A 94 -8.20 -21.70 7.73
N ARG A 95 -7.16 -22.08 8.48
CA ARG A 95 -6.47 -23.35 8.29
C ARG A 95 -7.51 -24.42 8.64
N ILE A 96 -8.24 -24.92 7.64
CA ILE A 96 -9.00 -26.16 7.78
C ILE A 96 -7.92 -27.23 7.90
N LEU A 97 -7.49 -27.52 9.14
CA LEU A 97 -6.90 -28.81 9.43
C LEU A 97 -8.06 -29.79 9.33
N ASP A 98 -8.08 -30.48 8.20
CA ASP A 98 -8.87 -31.65 7.93
C ASP A 98 -9.01 -32.54 9.18
N LYS A 99 -10.16 -32.44 9.85
CA LYS A 99 -10.72 -33.56 10.60
C LYS A 99 -11.20 -34.57 9.55
N ILE A 100 -10.29 -35.38 9.03
CA ILE A 100 -10.65 -36.57 8.26
C ILE A 100 -10.10 -37.80 9.00
N GLY A 101 -11.01 -38.56 9.62
CA GLY A 101 -10.84 -39.95 10.07
C GLY A 101 -9.95 -40.14 11.30
N SER A 102 -10.24 -40.99 12.28
CA SER A 102 -11.23 -42.06 12.49
C SER A 102 -11.16 -42.34 14.01
N GLY A 103 -12.23 -42.47 14.77
CA GLY A 103 -13.29 -43.42 14.49
C GLY A 103 -12.75 -44.83 14.77
N GLU A 104 -12.50 -45.15 16.05
CA GLU A 104 -12.87 -46.37 16.79
C GLU A 104 -12.07 -46.46 18.11
#